data_AF-A0A932X950-F1
#
_entry.id   AF-A0A932X950-F1
#
_cell.length_a   1.000
_cell.length_b   1.000
_cell.length_c   1.000
_cell.angle_alpha   90.00
_cell.angle_beta   90.00
_cell.angle_gamma   90.00
#
_symmetry.space_group_name_H-M   'P 1'
#
loop_
_entity.id
_entity.type
_entity.pdbx_description
1 polymer ?
#
loop_
_entity_poly.entity_id
_entity_poly.type
_entity_poly.pdbx_seq_one_letter_code
_entity_poly.pdbx_strand_id
1 'polypeptide(L)'
;MKRTLLISFLSILALAGCVLPAPVVVQPSAPALERTAPAMNLTGGCVENFDPAIDYFPQKTQPEYAAGWTVDYHNHYKVLTLLAPWAGAEQIFQYILVQCGAPAPTDYPDAAVIGVPAQRVVTLTSTELPHLNTLGLLDRLVALEEFDYVNTPAVRAKIDAGELQEVGGGAGVNIEMLIDLAPDLVVTFAYGNPDYDAHPKLIEAGLPVVLNAGYMETTPLGRSEWVKVTSLFFNVEERANAVFADVAA
;
A
#
# COMPACT_ATOMS: atom_id res chain seq x y z
N MET A 1 98.35 24.07 -5.51
CA MET A 1 98.98 23.51 -4.29
C MET A 1 97.91 23.32 -3.23
N LYS A 2 97.92 22.15 -2.57
CA LYS A 2 96.95 21.59 -1.62
C LYS A 2 96.57 22.51 -0.45
N ARG A 3 95.33 22.39 0.05
CA ARG A 3 94.87 22.51 1.47
C ARG A 3 93.34 22.34 1.50
N THR A 4 92.82 21.11 1.58
CA THR A 4 92.33 20.42 2.80
C THR A 4 91.45 21.30 3.69
N LEU A 5 90.13 21.16 3.58
CA LEU A 5 89.12 21.82 4.43
C LEU A 5 88.51 20.76 5.36
N LEU A 6 88.66 20.95 6.68
CA LEU A 6 88.06 20.11 7.71
C LEU A 6 86.55 20.38 7.81
N ILE A 7 85.76 19.30 7.82
CA ILE A 7 84.32 19.32 8.08
C ILE A 7 84.10 19.08 9.57
N SER A 8 83.51 20.05 10.26
CA SER A 8 83.09 19.93 11.67
C SER A 8 81.62 19.48 11.72
N PHE A 9 81.39 18.27 12.23
CA PHE A 9 80.05 17.75 12.54
C PHE A 9 79.54 18.37 13.85
N LEU A 10 78.44 19.13 13.78
CA LEU A 10 77.73 19.65 14.94
C LEU A 10 76.47 18.80 15.15
N SER A 11 76.48 17.95 16.19
CA SER A 11 75.36 17.10 16.58
C SER A 11 74.24 17.93 17.22
N ILE A 12 73.06 17.96 16.60
CA ILE A 12 71.84 18.58 17.11
C ILE A 12 71.12 17.56 18.00
N LEU A 13 71.03 17.87 19.30
CA LEU A 13 70.30 17.09 20.30
C LEU A 13 68.81 17.49 20.25
N ALA A 14 67.96 16.63 19.69
CA ALA A 14 66.52 16.84 19.66
C ALA A 14 65.89 16.46 21.02
N LEU A 15 65.33 17.44 21.73
CA LEU A 15 64.49 17.22 22.90
C LEU A 15 63.12 16.71 22.47
N ALA A 16 62.86 15.42 22.69
CA ALA A 16 61.55 14.81 22.54
C ALA A 16 60.66 15.20 23.74
N GLY A 17 59.74 16.14 23.53
CA GLY A 17 58.66 16.43 24.48
C GLY A 17 57.60 15.33 24.43
N CYS A 18 57.40 14.60 25.53
CA CYS A 18 56.27 13.69 25.70
C CYS A 18 54.97 14.51 25.85
N VAL A 19 54.12 14.49 24.83
CA VAL A 19 52.73 14.94 24.93
C VAL A 19 51.89 13.71 25.26
N LEU A 20 51.29 13.66 26.45
CA LEU A 20 50.35 12.60 26.81
C LEU A 20 49.03 12.79 26.03
N PRO A 21 48.48 11.74 25.39
CA PRO A 21 47.19 11.84 24.74
C PRO A 21 46.08 12.04 25.79
N ALA A 22 45.15 12.96 25.49
CA ALA A 22 43.97 13.18 26.33
C ALA A 22 43.13 11.89 26.43
N PRO A 23 42.49 11.62 27.58
CA PRO A 23 41.63 10.46 27.73
C PRO A 23 40.43 10.58 26.78
N VAL A 24 40.25 9.57 25.93
CA VAL A 24 39.05 9.43 25.10
C VAL A 24 37.88 9.15 26.04
N VAL A 25 37.02 10.14 26.23
CA VAL A 25 35.74 9.96 26.92
C VAL A 25 34.84 9.17 25.97
N VAL A 26 34.72 7.86 26.19
CA VAL A 26 33.72 7.04 25.52
C VAL A 26 32.37 7.47 26.05
N GLN A 27 31.64 8.29 25.29
CA GLN A 27 30.25 8.56 25.60
C GLN A 27 29.46 7.25 25.48
N PRO A 28 28.63 6.88 26.47
CA PRO A 28 27.74 5.74 26.31
C PRO A 28 26.83 6.00 25.11
N SER A 29 26.83 5.08 24.15
CA SER A 29 25.88 5.08 23.05
C SER A 29 24.46 5.12 23.63
N ALA A 30 23.62 6.02 23.12
CA ALA A 30 22.21 6.04 23.46
C ALA A 30 21.63 4.61 23.30
N PRO A 31 20.75 4.16 24.21
CA PRO A 31 20.13 2.85 24.07
C PRO A 31 19.43 2.79 22.72
N ALA A 32 19.74 1.76 21.92
CA ALA A 32 18.96 1.46 20.73
C ALA A 32 17.51 1.29 21.19
N LEU A 33 16.62 2.17 20.74
CA LEU A 33 15.19 1.97 20.94
C LEU A 33 14.86 0.57 20.43
N GLU A 34 14.43 -0.33 21.32
CA GLU A 34 14.00 -1.67 20.92
C GLU A 34 12.86 -1.48 19.93
N ARG A 35 13.12 -1.84 18.67
CA ARG A 35 12.17 -1.73 17.58
C ARG A 35 11.19 -2.90 17.70
N THR A 36 10.09 -2.69 18.41
CA THR A 36 9.03 -3.70 18.53
C THR A 36 8.17 -3.72 17.28
N ALA A 37 7.99 -4.91 16.71
CA ALA A 37 7.02 -5.15 15.65
C ALA A 37 5.60 -4.76 16.13
N PRO A 38 4.76 -4.22 15.24
CA PRO A 38 3.40 -3.88 15.61
C PRO A 38 2.61 -5.16 15.96
N ALA A 39 1.72 -5.08 16.95
CA ALA A 39 0.87 -6.20 17.34
C ALA A 39 -0.37 -6.36 16.43
N MET A 40 -0.73 -5.29 15.71
CA MET A 40 -1.86 -5.22 14.79
C MET A 40 -1.42 -4.46 13.53
N ASN A 41 -2.13 -4.65 12.42
CA ASN A 41 -1.82 -3.91 11.20
C ASN A 41 -2.05 -2.41 11.41
N LEU A 42 -1.21 -1.58 10.79
CA LEU A 42 -1.32 -0.12 10.91
C LEU A 42 -2.48 0.38 10.04
N THR A 43 -3.56 0.86 10.66
CA THR A 43 -4.77 1.36 9.97
C THR A 43 -4.83 2.88 9.85
N GLY A 44 -3.88 3.59 10.49
CA GLY A 44 -3.74 5.04 10.41
C GLY A 44 -2.29 5.46 10.63
N GLY A 45 -1.87 6.50 9.90
CA GLY A 45 -0.48 6.98 9.90
C GLY A 45 0.47 6.07 9.13
N CYS A 46 1.70 6.56 8.95
CA CYS A 46 2.76 5.86 8.23
C CYS A 46 3.91 5.46 9.14
N VAL A 47 4.67 4.46 8.69
CA VAL A 47 5.90 4.03 9.37
C VAL A 47 6.92 5.16 9.28
N GLU A 48 7.29 5.74 10.41
CA GLU A 48 8.30 6.81 10.45
C GLU A 48 9.73 6.25 10.51
N ASN A 49 9.92 5.14 11.22
CA ASN A 49 11.22 4.51 11.45
C ASN A 49 11.23 3.10 10.85
N PHE A 50 11.32 3.04 9.53
CA PHE A 50 11.29 1.77 8.80
C PHE A 50 12.44 0.84 9.19
N ASP A 51 12.09 -0.42 9.42
CA ASP A 51 13.01 -1.54 9.61
C ASP A 51 12.59 -2.71 8.69
N PRO A 52 13.45 -3.16 7.76
CA PRO A 52 13.12 -4.23 6.84
C PRO A 52 12.93 -5.60 7.50
N ALA A 53 13.38 -5.79 8.75
CA ALA A 53 13.23 -7.05 9.48
C ALA A 53 11.88 -7.19 10.22
N ILE A 54 11.08 -6.13 10.30
CA ILE A 54 9.79 -6.12 11.01
C ILE A 54 8.66 -6.52 10.07
N ASP A 55 7.81 -7.45 10.51
CA ASP A 55 6.51 -7.72 9.88
C ASP A 55 5.50 -6.64 10.31
N TYR A 56 5.13 -5.77 9.38
CA TYR A 56 4.12 -4.71 9.56
C TYR A 56 2.69 -5.22 9.33
N PHE A 57 2.52 -6.49 8.96
CA PHE A 57 1.22 -7.13 8.71
C PHE A 57 1.03 -8.41 9.55
N PRO A 58 1.08 -8.32 10.90
CA PRO A 58 0.87 -9.49 11.77
C PRO A 58 -0.51 -10.14 11.60
N GLN A 59 -1.52 -9.37 11.17
CA GLN A 59 -2.88 -9.87 10.92
C GLN A 59 -3.05 -10.11 9.42
N LYS A 60 -3.22 -11.38 9.04
CA LYS A 60 -3.23 -11.81 7.65
C LYS A 60 -4.59 -12.35 7.26
N THR A 61 -4.86 -12.34 5.96
CA THR A 61 -6.03 -13.00 5.37
C THR A 61 -5.60 -13.86 4.20
N GLN A 62 -6.38 -14.89 3.92
CA GLN A 62 -6.23 -15.79 2.78
C GLN A 62 -7.62 -16.19 2.27
N PRO A 63 -7.75 -16.48 0.97
CA PRO A 63 -9.00 -17.01 0.42
C PRO A 63 -9.22 -18.46 0.88
N GLU A 64 -10.45 -18.78 1.22
CA GLU A 64 -10.92 -20.11 1.60
C GLU A 64 -11.94 -20.67 0.58
N TYR A 65 -12.70 -19.78 -0.06
CA TYR A 65 -13.78 -20.08 -1.01
C TYR A 65 -13.59 -19.40 -2.36
N ALA A 66 -13.05 -18.19 -2.38
CA ALA A 66 -12.73 -17.42 -3.57
C ALA A 66 -11.56 -18.08 -4.31
N ALA A 67 -11.68 -18.17 -5.64
CA ALA A 67 -10.64 -18.73 -6.51
C ALA A 67 -9.98 -17.67 -7.39
N GLY A 68 -10.52 -16.45 -7.44
CA GLY A 68 -10.11 -15.39 -8.35
C GLY A 68 -8.87 -14.60 -7.92
N TRP A 69 -8.37 -14.81 -6.69
CA TRP A 69 -7.25 -14.03 -6.15
C TRP A 69 -6.37 -14.82 -5.18
N THR A 70 -5.14 -14.36 -4.99
CA THR A 70 -4.21 -14.81 -3.94
C THR A 70 -3.50 -13.62 -3.30
N VAL A 71 -2.97 -13.81 -2.10
CA VAL A 71 -2.14 -12.79 -1.43
C VAL A 71 -0.89 -13.40 -0.80
N ASP A 72 0.27 -12.83 -1.12
CA ASP A 72 1.54 -13.14 -0.48
C ASP A 72 1.96 -11.98 0.43
N TYR A 73 2.34 -12.31 1.67
CA TYR A 73 2.76 -11.31 2.65
C TYR A 73 4.28 -11.27 2.76
N HIS A 74 4.81 -10.06 2.69
CA HIS A 74 6.18 -9.75 3.05
C HIS A 74 6.18 -8.81 4.25
N ASN A 75 7.37 -8.53 4.78
CA ASN A 75 7.53 -7.72 5.97
C ASN A 75 6.84 -6.35 5.88
N HIS A 76 6.89 -5.67 4.72
CA HIS A 76 6.40 -4.30 4.56
C HIS A 76 5.61 -4.06 3.28
N TYR A 77 5.34 -5.11 2.51
CA TYR A 77 4.38 -5.06 1.42
C TYR A 77 3.60 -6.38 1.29
N LYS A 78 2.50 -6.35 0.56
CA LYS A 78 1.72 -7.53 0.17
C LYS A 78 1.68 -7.59 -1.34
N VAL A 79 1.60 -8.79 -1.90
CA VAL A 79 1.39 -9.00 -3.34
C VAL A 79 0.01 -9.60 -3.52
N LEU A 80 -0.94 -8.77 -3.96
CA LEU A 80 -2.27 -9.24 -4.35
C LEU A 80 -2.22 -9.63 -5.82
N THR A 81 -2.57 -10.87 -6.13
CA THR A 81 -2.63 -11.38 -7.50
C THR A 81 -4.08 -11.71 -7.86
N LEU A 82 -4.58 -11.15 -8.96
CA LEU A 82 -5.89 -11.49 -9.54
C LEU A 82 -5.71 -12.42 -10.73
N LEU A 83 -6.29 -13.63 -10.64
CA LEU A 83 -6.05 -14.73 -11.57
C LEU A 83 -6.97 -14.68 -12.80
N ALA A 84 -8.19 -14.16 -12.64
CA ALA A 84 -9.20 -14.07 -13.69
C ALA A 84 -10.00 -12.77 -13.53
N PRO A 85 -9.44 -11.63 -13.95
CA PRO A 85 -10.03 -10.31 -13.71
C PRO A 85 -11.35 -10.07 -14.46
N TRP A 86 -11.61 -10.81 -15.54
CA TRP A 86 -12.89 -10.85 -16.26
C TRP A 86 -13.05 -12.17 -17.03
N ALA A 87 -14.22 -12.39 -17.64
CA ALA A 87 -14.50 -13.62 -18.38
C ALA A 87 -13.60 -13.78 -19.62
N GLY A 88 -12.87 -14.89 -19.67
CA GLY A 88 -11.93 -15.17 -20.77
C GLY A 88 -10.61 -14.40 -20.69
N ALA A 89 -10.33 -13.72 -19.57
CA ALA A 89 -9.03 -13.10 -19.33
C ALA A 89 -7.94 -14.18 -19.21
N GLU A 90 -6.89 -14.07 -20.04
CA GLU A 90 -5.64 -14.82 -19.86
C GLU A 90 -4.61 -14.02 -19.04
N GLN A 91 -4.86 -12.72 -18.86
CA GLN A 91 -3.98 -11.82 -18.15
C GLN A 91 -4.21 -11.90 -16.64
N ILE A 92 -3.11 -12.03 -15.90
CA ILE A 92 -3.05 -11.91 -14.45
C ILE A 92 -2.68 -10.47 -14.09
N PHE A 93 -3.30 -9.91 -13.06
CA PHE A 93 -2.94 -8.61 -12.52
C PHE A 93 -2.27 -8.76 -11.16
N GLN A 94 -1.15 -8.06 -10.95
CA GLN A 94 -0.47 -8.01 -9.67
C GLN A 94 -0.47 -6.58 -9.14
N TYR A 95 -0.77 -6.45 -7.85
CA TYR A 95 -0.77 -5.21 -7.11
C TYR A 95 0.15 -5.33 -5.91
N ILE A 96 1.08 -4.38 -5.79
CA ILE A 96 2.03 -4.31 -4.68
C ILE A 96 1.50 -3.33 -3.67
N LEU A 97 1.03 -3.85 -2.54
CA LEU A 97 0.41 -3.07 -1.47
C LEU A 97 1.48 -2.74 -0.44
N VAL A 98 2.04 -1.54 -0.50
CA VAL A 98 3.21 -1.13 0.30
C VAL A 98 2.76 -0.41 1.55
N GLN A 99 3.23 -0.86 2.71
CA GLN A 99 2.99 -0.16 3.98
C GLN A 99 3.51 1.28 3.84
N CYS A 100 2.65 2.27 4.06
CA CYS A 100 3.05 3.66 3.88
C CYS A 100 4.18 4.01 4.87
N GLY A 101 5.19 4.73 4.38
CA GLY A 101 6.46 4.96 5.09
C GLY A 101 7.54 3.89 4.89
N ALA A 102 7.21 2.77 4.21
CA ALA A 102 8.18 1.77 3.77
C ALA A 102 8.53 1.95 2.27
N PRO A 103 9.71 1.49 1.82
CA PRO A 103 10.05 1.49 0.40
C PRO A 103 9.26 0.44 -0.38
N ALA A 104 8.93 0.73 -1.64
CA ALA A 104 8.38 -0.26 -2.56
C ALA A 104 9.47 -1.26 -3.00
N PRO A 105 9.14 -2.55 -3.19
CA PRO A 105 10.08 -3.53 -3.74
C PRO A 105 10.38 -3.26 -5.22
N THR A 106 11.55 -3.69 -5.68
CA THR A 106 12.00 -3.52 -7.08
C THR A 106 11.72 -4.71 -7.98
N ASP A 107 11.29 -5.85 -7.42
CA ASP A 107 11.18 -7.12 -8.14
C ASP A 107 9.92 -7.23 -9.01
N TYR A 108 9.06 -6.21 -9.01
CA TYR A 108 7.77 -6.16 -9.71
C TYR A 108 7.65 -4.91 -10.59
N PRO A 109 8.43 -4.79 -11.67
CA PRO A 109 8.53 -3.56 -12.46
C PRO A 109 7.24 -3.19 -13.20
N ASP A 110 6.39 -4.17 -13.51
CA ASP A 110 5.14 -3.99 -14.27
C ASP A 110 3.89 -3.95 -13.38
N ALA A 111 4.04 -4.16 -12.07
CA ALA A 111 2.93 -4.20 -11.13
C ALA A 111 2.56 -2.81 -10.63
N ALA A 112 1.27 -2.54 -10.46
CA ALA A 112 0.81 -1.30 -9.86
C ALA A 112 1.18 -1.29 -8.36
N VAL A 113 1.75 -0.17 -7.90
CA VAL A 113 2.12 0.03 -6.51
C VAL A 113 1.07 0.90 -5.83
N ILE A 114 0.47 0.39 -4.75
CA ILE A 114 -0.56 1.06 -3.97
C ILE A 114 -0.06 1.22 -2.54
N GLY A 115 -0.11 2.43 -2.00
CA GLY A 115 0.21 2.69 -0.60
C GLY A 115 -0.94 2.24 0.31
N VAL A 116 -0.63 1.49 1.37
CA VAL A 116 -1.61 1.04 2.37
C VAL A 116 -1.24 1.51 3.78
N PRO A 117 -2.21 1.89 4.62
CA PRO A 117 -3.65 1.91 4.36
C PRO A 117 -4.09 3.10 3.48
N ALA A 118 -4.94 2.88 2.48
CA ALA A 118 -5.52 3.92 1.65
C ALA A 118 -6.41 4.87 2.48
N GLN A 119 -6.30 6.18 2.25
CA GLN A 119 -7.03 7.20 3.01
C GLN A 119 -8.13 7.87 2.18
N ARG A 120 -7.94 7.97 0.86
CA ARG A 120 -8.87 8.57 -0.10
C ARG A 120 -9.19 7.59 -1.21
N VAL A 121 -10.42 7.08 -1.21
CA VAL A 121 -10.85 6.02 -2.14
C VAL A 121 -11.99 6.49 -3.01
N VAL A 122 -11.86 6.18 -4.30
CA VAL A 122 -12.95 6.24 -5.25
C VAL A 122 -13.33 4.82 -5.64
N THR A 123 -14.62 4.52 -5.67
CA THR A 123 -15.11 3.26 -6.24
C THR A 123 -15.97 3.53 -7.47
N LEU A 124 -15.54 2.99 -8.59
CA LEU A 124 -16.31 2.90 -9.83
C LEU A 124 -17.11 1.58 -9.88
N THR A 125 -17.41 1.00 -8.72
CA THR A 125 -18.26 -0.17 -8.60
C THR A 125 -19.06 -0.14 -7.30
N SER A 126 -20.38 -0.13 -7.42
CA SER A 126 -21.30 -0.13 -6.29
C SER A 126 -21.18 -1.36 -5.36
N THR A 127 -20.60 -2.48 -5.84
CA THR A 127 -20.38 -3.70 -5.04
C THR A 127 -19.33 -3.51 -3.93
N GLU A 128 -18.49 -2.48 -4.03
CA GLU A 128 -17.49 -2.14 -3.00
C GLU A 128 -18.13 -1.43 -1.80
N LEU A 129 -19.28 -0.77 -1.99
CA LEU A 129 -19.91 0.06 -0.96
C LEU A 129 -20.32 -0.72 0.30
N PRO A 130 -20.94 -1.92 0.20
CA PRO A 130 -21.21 -2.75 1.37
C PRO A 130 -19.94 -3.21 2.11
N HIS A 131 -18.83 -3.44 1.39
CA HIS A 131 -17.56 -3.81 2.02
C HIS A 131 -17.02 -2.63 2.85
N LEU A 132 -16.93 -1.44 2.25
CA LEU A 132 -16.48 -0.24 2.96
C LEU A 132 -17.38 0.07 4.17
N ASN A 133 -18.69 -0.09 4.04
CA ASN A 133 -19.62 0.10 5.15
C ASN A 133 -19.37 -0.89 6.29
N THR A 134 -19.30 -2.18 5.99
CA THR A 134 -19.18 -3.24 7.00
C THR A 134 -17.81 -3.22 7.68
N LEU A 135 -16.77 -2.81 6.96
CA LEU A 135 -15.42 -2.64 7.51
C LEU A 135 -15.25 -1.31 8.26
N GLY A 136 -16.24 -0.41 8.23
CA GLY A 136 -16.20 0.88 8.90
C GLY A 136 -15.22 1.86 8.25
N LEU A 137 -15.20 1.91 6.91
CA LEU A 137 -14.27 2.67 6.08
C LEU A 137 -14.95 3.75 5.22
N LEU A 138 -16.23 4.08 5.48
CA LEU A 138 -16.95 5.09 4.70
C LEU A 138 -16.38 6.50 4.84
N ASP A 139 -15.59 6.76 5.87
CA ASP A 139 -14.82 8.00 6.03
C ASP A 139 -13.70 8.14 4.98
N ARG A 140 -13.30 7.03 4.34
CA ARG A 140 -12.28 7.00 3.29
C ARG A 140 -12.85 7.22 1.89
N LEU A 141 -14.16 7.04 1.72
CA LEU A 141 -14.83 7.20 0.43
C LEU A 141 -14.99 8.69 0.10
N VAL A 142 -14.44 9.14 -1.02
CA VAL A 142 -14.49 10.55 -1.45
C VAL A 142 -15.33 10.78 -2.70
N ALA A 143 -15.46 9.76 -3.55
CA ALA A 143 -16.31 9.78 -4.72
C ALA A 143 -16.71 8.36 -5.13
N LEU A 144 -17.74 8.24 -5.95
CA LEU A 144 -18.12 6.99 -6.59
C LEU A 144 -18.63 7.25 -8.01
N GLU A 145 -18.92 6.17 -8.74
CA GLU A 145 -19.66 6.22 -10.01
C GLU A 145 -21.06 6.85 -9.84
N GLU A 146 -22.03 6.42 -10.63
CA GLU A 146 -23.40 6.94 -10.63
C GLU A 146 -24.14 6.67 -9.30
N PHE A 147 -24.64 7.74 -8.68
CA PHE A 147 -25.35 7.69 -7.41
C PHE A 147 -26.67 6.93 -7.48
N ASP A 148 -27.28 6.83 -8.67
CA ASP A 148 -28.56 6.16 -8.90
C ASP A 148 -28.54 4.67 -8.54
N TYR A 149 -27.38 4.03 -8.55
CA TYR A 149 -27.22 2.61 -8.20
C TYR A 149 -26.93 2.36 -6.71
N VAL A 150 -26.80 3.42 -5.90
CA VAL A 150 -26.47 3.28 -4.47
C VAL A 150 -27.69 2.89 -3.66
N ASN A 151 -27.61 1.74 -2.99
CA ASN A 151 -28.65 1.25 -2.07
C ASN A 151 -28.16 1.10 -0.61
N THR A 152 -26.88 1.37 -0.33
CA THR A 152 -26.32 1.30 1.03
C THR A 152 -26.75 2.54 1.82
N PRO A 153 -27.59 2.42 2.88
CA PRO A 153 -28.21 3.58 3.52
C PRO A 153 -27.20 4.61 4.08
N ALA A 154 -26.10 4.14 4.66
CA ALA A 154 -25.06 5.01 5.18
C ALA A 154 -24.35 5.81 4.08
N VAL A 155 -24.20 5.24 2.88
CA VAL A 155 -23.62 5.95 1.72
C VAL A 155 -24.62 6.95 1.17
N ARG A 156 -25.92 6.62 1.10
CA ARG A 156 -26.96 7.57 0.70
C ARG A 156 -27.00 8.79 1.62
N ALA A 157 -26.86 8.60 2.91
CA ALA A 157 -26.78 9.71 3.86
C ALA A 157 -25.59 10.65 3.55
N LYS A 158 -24.43 10.13 3.14
CA LYS A 158 -23.26 10.94 2.73
C LYS A 158 -23.48 11.66 1.40
N ILE A 159 -24.17 11.02 0.45
CA ILE A 159 -24.59 11.65 -0.81
C ILE A 159 -25.53 12.83 -0.52
N ASP A 160 -26.58 12.62 0.28
CA ASP A 160 -27.57 13.63 0.63
C ASP A 160 -26.95 14.81 1.42
N ALA A 161 -25.88 14.54 2.17
CA ALA A 161 -25.08 15.55 2.87
C ALA A 161 -24.09 16.32 1.97
N GLY A 162 -23.95 15.93 0.70
CA GLY A 162 -23.00 16.55 -0.24
C GLY A 162 -21.53 16.21 0.05
N GLU A 163 -21.27 15.12 0.78
CA GLU A 163 -19.91 14.70 1.18
C GLU A 163 -19.20 13.87 0.10
N LEU A 164 -19.93 13.37 -0.89
CA LEU A 164 -19.41 12.54 -1.98
C LEU A 164 -19.62 13.21 -3.32
N GLN A 165 -18.70 12.96 -4.26
CA GLN A 165 -18.83 13.41 -5.65
C GLN A 165 -19.17 12.24 -6.58
N GLU A 166 -19.97 12.51 -7.61
CA GLU A 166 -20.30 11.56 -8.68
C GLU A 166 -19.32 11.75 -9.84
N VAL A 167 -18.52 10.73 -10.16
CA VAL A 167 -17.50 10.80 -11.23
C VAL A 167 -17.94 10.17 -12.55
N GLY A 168 -19.15 9.60 -12.61
CA GLY A 168 -19.64 8.84 -13.76
C GLY A 168 -19.06 7.43 -13.86
N GLY A 169 -19.67 6.58 -14.70
CA GLY A 169 -19.31 5.16 -14.85
C GLY A 169 -18.74 4.78 -16.22
N GLY A 170 -18.16 3.57 -16.28
CA GLY A 170 -17.63 2.97 -17.52
C GLY A 170 -16.65 3.87 -18.27
N ALA A 171 -16.70 3.83 -19.60
CA ALA A 171 -15.84 4.65 -20.47
C ALA A 171 -16.13 6.16 -20.41
N GLY A 172 -17.22 6.57 -19.74
CA GLY A 172 -17.64 7.97 -19.56
C GLY A 172 -17.15 8.62 -18.27
N VAL A 173 -16.36 7.91 -17.46
CA VAL A 173 -15.82 8.44 -16.20
C VAL A 173 -15.04 9.75 -16.40
N ASN A 174 -15.24 10.70 -15.49
CA ASN A 174 -14.57 12.00 -15.51
C ASN A 174 -13.15 11.89 -14.93
N ILE A 175 -12.18 11.63 -15.80
CA ILE A 175 -10.77 11.44 -15.43
C ILE A 175 -10.17 12.70 -14.80
N GLU A 176 -10.47 13.89 -15.31
CA GLU A 176 -9.94 15.15 -14.77
C GLU A 176 -10.40 15.36 -13.31
N MET A 177 -11.67 15.06 -13.02
CA MET A 177 -12.18 15.13 -11.65
C MET A 177 -11.51 14.10 -10.73
N LEU A 178 -11.19 12.91 -11.23
CA LEU A 178 -10.43 11.92 -10.46
C LEU A 178 -9.01 12.40 -10.15
N ILE A 179 -8.35 13.06 -11.09
CA ILE A 179 -7.03 13.65 -10.87
C ILE A 179 -7.11 14.73 -9.78
N ASP A 180 -8.09 15.64 -9.87
CA ASP A 180 -8.32 16.71 -8.89
C ASP A 180 -8.65 16.18 -7.50
N LEU A 181 -9.35 15.05 -7.42
CA LEU A 181 -9.66 14.37 -6.16
C LEU A 181 -8.43 13.76 -5.48
N ALA A 182 -7.32 13.55 -6.21
CA ALA A 182 -6.09 12.93 -5.72
C ALA A 182 -6.36 11.68 -4.85
N PRO A 183 -7.01 10.62 -5.38
CA PRO A 183 -7.26 9.40 -4.64
C PRO A 183 -5.97 8.59 -4.46
N ASP A 184 -5.90 7.85 -3.35
CA ASP A 184 -4.85 6.87 -3.08
C ASP A 184 -5.21 5.50 -3.68
N LEU A 185 -6.49 5.30 -4.01
CA LEU A 185 -7.04 4.08 -4.59
C LEU A 185 -8.28 4.39 -5.44
N VAL A 186 -8.29 3.86 -6.66
CA VAL A 186 -9.47 3.82 -7.53
C VAL A 186 -9.82 2.36 -7.80
N VAL A 187 -10.95 1.90 -7.26
CA VAL A 187 -11.45 0.55 -7.51
C VAL A 187 -12.39 0.59 -8.72
N THR A 188 -12.15 -0.26 -9.70
CA THR A 188 -13.00 -0.40 -10.90
C THR A 188 -13.13 -1.87 -11.29
N PHE A 189 -13.75 -2.18 -12.42
CA PHE A 189 -13.88 -3.54 -12.93
C PHE A 189 -13.58 -3.57 -14.44
N ALA A 190 -13.59 -4.75 -15.03
CA ALA A 190 -13.29 -4.92 -16.45
C ALA A 190 -14.22 -5.96 -17.10
N TYR A 191 -14.49 -5.79 -18.38
CA TYR A 191 -15.19 -6.75 -19.22
C TYR A 191 -14.29 -7.36 -20.30
N GLY A 192 -13.06 -6.84 -20.46
CA GLY A 192 -12.20 -7.18 -21.59
C GLY A 192 -12.65 -6.48 -22.87
N ASN A 193 -13.35 -5.34 -22.74
CA ASN A 193 -13.84 -4.57 -23.86
C ASN A 193 -13.47 -3.08 -23.67
N PRO A 194 -12.60 -2.51 -24.53
CA PRO A 194 -12.15 -1.12 -24.43
C PRO A 194 -13.28 -0.06 -24.45
N ASP A 195 -14.44 -0.40 -25.01
CA ASP A 195 -15.58 0.52 -25.09
C ASP A 195 -16.29 0.70 -23.74
N TYR A 196 -16.08 -0.21 -22.78
CA TYR A 196 -16.68 -0.17 -21.44
C TYR A 196 -15.64 -0.01 -20.34
N ASP A 197 -14.44 -0.54 -20.57
CA ASP A 197 -13.38 -0.62 -19.56
C ASP A 197 -12.75 0.76 -19.31
N ALA A 198 -12.94 1.28 -18.10
CA ALA A 198 -12.32 2.54 -17.67
C ALA A 198 -10.83 2.39 -17.35
N HIS A 199 -10.44 1.21 -16.83
CA HIS A 199 -9.12 0.99 -16.24
C HIS A 199 -7.92 1.37 -17.13
N PRO A 200 -7.89 1.13 -18.47
CA PRO A 200 -6.70 1.44 -19.26
C PRO A 200 -6.40 2.94 -19.28
N LYS A 201 -7.43 3.78 -19.44
CA LYS A 201 -7.28 5.25 -19.45
C LYS A 201 -6.97 5.81 -18.07
N LEU A 202 -7.54 5.22 -17.03
CA LEU A 202 -7.24 5.61 -15.65
C LEU A 202 -5.77 5.32 -15.29
N ILE A 203 -5.25 4.17 -15.74
CA ILE A 203 -3.83 3.80 -15.58
C ILE A 203 -2.93 4.74 -16.40
N GLU A 204 -3.29 5.03 -17.65
CA GLU A 204 -2.55 5.99 -18.50
C GLU A 204 -2.48 7.40 -17.87
N ALA A 205 -3.56 7.81 -17.18
CA ALA A 205 -3.61 9.05 -16.41
C ALA A 205 -2.79 9.04 -15.11
N GLY A 206 -2.18 7.91 -14.75
CA GLY A 206 -1.36 7.76 -13.54
C GLY A 206 -2.15 7.58 -12.25
N LEU A 207 -3.44 7.22 -12.33
CA LEU A 207 -4.25 6.96 -11.13
C LEU A 207 -3.92 5.58 -10.53
N PRO A 208 -4.04 5.41 -9.19
CA PRO A 208 -3.77 4.15 -8.50
C PRO A 208 -4.96 3.17 -8.65
N VAL A 209 -5.06 2.53 -9.81
CA VAL A 209 -6.22 1.71 -10.20
C VAL A 209 -6.05 0.26 -9.76
N VAL A 210 -7.13 -0.31 -9.21
CA VAL A 210 -7.26 -1.73 -8.90
C VAL A 210 -8.55 -2.29 -9.48
N LEU A 211 -8.49 -3.51 -10.01
CA LEU A 211 -9.67 -4.23 -10.49
C LEU A 211 -10.34 -5.00 -9.35
N ASN A 212 -11.66 -4.87 -9.22
CA ASN A 212 -12.53 -5.78 -8.49
C ASN A 212 -13.05 -6.82 -9.49
N ALA A 213 -12.83 -8.10 -9.19
CA ALA A 213 -13.30 -9.23 -9.99
C ALA A 213 -14.20 -10.17 -9.17
N GLY A 214 -14.79 -9.69 -8.08
CA GLY A 214 -15.62 -10.52 -7.19
C GLY A 214 -16.82 -11.17 -7.89
N TYR A 215 -17.35 -10.51 -8.92
CA TYR A 215 -18.44 -11.05 -9.74
C TYR A 215 -18.04 -12.31 -10.55
N MET A 216 -16.74 -12.56 -10.74
CA MET A 216 -16.22 -13.74 -11.44
C MET A 216 -16.27 -15.01 -10.60
N GLU A 217 -16.47 -14.90 -9.28
CA GLU A 217 -16.57 -16.06 -8.41
C GLU A 217 -17.84 -16.88 -8.70
N THR A 218 -17.69 -18.20 -8.69
CA THR A 218 -18.75 -19.14 -9.08
C THR A 218 -19.68 -19.52 -7.93
N THR A 219 -19.30 -19.20 -6.68
CA THR A 219 -20.09 -19.51 -5.48
C THR A 219 -20.47 -18.23 -4.73
N PRO A 220 -21.61 -18.19 -4.02
CA PRO A 220 -21.98 -17.06 -3.18
C PRO A 220 -20.92 -16.75 -2.11
N LEU A 221 -20.37 -17.78 -1.45
CA LEU A 221 -19.32 -17.59 -0.45
C LEU A 221 -18.03 -17.04 -1.06
N GLY A 222 -17.64 -17.52 -2.26
CA GLY A 222 -16.51 -16.94 -2.99
C GLY A 222 -16.70 -15.46 -3.26
N ARG A 223 -17.90 -15.04 -3.72
CA ARG A 223 -18.22 -13.61 -3.92
C ARG A 223 -18.16 -12.81 -2.62
N SER A 224 -18.78 -13.32 -1.56
CA SER A 224 -18.79 -12.65 -0.25
C SER A 224 -17.39 -12.53 0.37
N GLU A 225 -16.48 -13.45 0.04
CA GLU A 225 -15.12 -13.44 0.54
C GLU A 225 -14.27 -12.27 0.00
N TRP A 226 -14.70 -11.61 -1.07
CA TRP A 226 -14.01 -10.43 -1.60
C TRP A 226 -13.97 -9.23 -0.63
N VAL A 227 -14.74 -9.25 0.47
CA VAL A 227 -14.53 -8.33 1.59
C VAL A 227 -13.10 -8.43 2.16
N LYS A 228 -12.48 -9.61 2.10
CA LYS A 228 -11.07 -9.82 2.48
C LYS A 228 -10.12 -9.10 1.50
N VAL A 229 -10.40 -9.11 0.19
CA VAL A 229 -9.62 -8.35 -0.80
C VAL A 229 -9.68 -6.85 -0.50
N THR A 230 -10.89 -6.32 -0.27
CA THR A 230 -11.07 -4.91 0.13
C THR A 230 -10.20 -4.58 1.33
N SER A 231 -10.17 -5.43 2.36
CA SER A 231 -9.43 -5.19 3.60
C SER A 231 -7.92 -5.00 3.41
N LEU A 232 -7.34 -5.60 2.36
CA LEU A 232 -5.91 -5.54 2.08
C LEU A 232 -5.43 -4.11 1.82
N PHE A 233 -6.28 -3.26 1.23
CA PHE A 233 -5.97 -1.86 0.93
C PHE A 233 -6.02 -0.95 2.16
N PHE A 234 -6.65 -1.40 3.25
CA PHE A 234 -6.90 -0.60 4.44
C PHE A 234 -6.26 -1.17 5.70
N ASN A 235 -5.55 -2.30 5.60
CA ASN A 235 -4.91 -2.98 6.73
C ASN A 235 -5.92 -3.44 7.81
N VAL A 236 -7.13 -3.84 7.40
CA VAL A 236 -8.22 -4.27 8.31
C VAL A 236 -8.57 -5.76 8.17
N GLU A 237 -7.58 -6.59 7.85
CA GLU A 237 -7.73 -8.03 7.60
C GLU A 237 -8.40 -8.78 8.75
N GLU A 238 -8.04 -8.49 10.00
CA GLU A 238 -8.68 -9.13 11.16
C GLU A 238 -10.19 -8.88 11.17
N ARG A 239 -10.61 -7.64 10.92
CA ARG A 239 -12.04 -7.28 10.86
C ARG A 239 -12.73 -7.98 9.70
N ALA A 240 -12.10 -8.04 8.53
CA ALA A 240 -12.66 -8.71 7.37
C ALA A 240 -12.79 -10.23 7.57
N ASN A 241 -11.80 -10.86 8.21
CA ASN A 241 -11.87 -12.27 8.59
C ASN A 241 -13.07 -12.53 9.51
N ALA A 242 -13.27 -11.68 10.52
CA ALA A 242 -14.40 -11.81 11.44
C ALA A 242 -15.76 -11.62 10.72
N VAL A 243 -15.88 -10.57 9.90
CA VAL A 243 -17.09 -10.30 9.10
C VAL A 243 -17.39 -11.47 8.17
N PHE A 244 -16.38 -12.01 7.50
CA PHE A 244 -16.58 -13.14 6.59
C PHE A 244 -16.94 -14.43 7.34
N ALA A 245 -16.32 -14.69 8.49
CA ALA A 245 -16.65 -15.84 9.32
C ALA A 245 -18.12 -15.84 9.76
N ASP A 246 -18.67 -14.67 10.10
CA ASP A 246 -20.10 -14.53 10.42
C ASP A 246 -21.01 -14.80 9.21
N VAL A 247 -20.56 -14.50 7.99
CA VAL A 247 -21.29 -14.80 6.75
C VAL A 247 -21.21 -16.28 6.37
N ALA A 248 -20.10 -16.94 6.68
CA ALA A 248 -19.85 -18.35 6.36
C ALA A 248 -20.40 -19.35 7.39
N ALA A 249 -20.83 -18.86 8.56
CA ALA A 249 -21.39 -19.65 9.66
C ALA A 249 -22.81 -20.19 9.35
#